data_AF-A0A9D4RXR4-F1
#
_entry.id   AF-A0A9D4RXR4-F1
#
_cell.length_a   1.000
_cell.length_b   1.000
_cell.length_c   1.000
_cell.angle_alpha   90.00
_cell.angle_beta   90.00
_cell.angle_gamma   90.00
#
_symmetry.space_group_name_H-M   'P 1'
#
loop_
_entity.id
_entity.type
_entity.pdbx_description
1 polymer ?
#
loop_
_entity_poly.entity_id
_entity_poly.type
_entity_poly.pdbx_seq_one_letter_code
_entity_poly.pdbx_strand_id
1 'polypeptide(L)'
;MPFPTKNILKKIMRKRNEDFAKVINEVSTGNVSELTLDSLETVNKSTRYDSPSSVKLFANNFLVDTYNRRKLLEASGDITEFKYIDKGEKRHLINICDQPTLGLKDGSSVILLRNLSSSLVNGLTGTVVGFDSDGPIVKFPSVNITTTIKKLEFSGKFFFILTLQKICIGIVNLFVKPH
;
A
#
# COMPACT_ATOMS: atom_id res chain seq x y z
N MET A 1 12.19 24.49 -25.02
CA MET A 1 13.50 24.68 -24.35
C MET A 1 13.85 23.40 -23.61
N PRO A 2 15.00 22.75 -23.91
CA PRO A 2 15.49 21.68 -23.04
C PRO A 2 15.89 22.28 -21.70
N PHE A 3 15.67 21.56 -20.61
CA PHE A 3 16.10 21.98 -19.28
C PHE A 3 17.62 22.26 -19.29
N PRO A 4 18.08 23.43 -18.83
CA PRO A 4 19.46 23.88 -19.05
C PRO A 4 20.53 23.10 -18.26
N THR A 5 20.14 22.23 -17.33
CA THR A 5 21.10 21.49 -16.50
C THR A 5 20.54 20.14 -16.08
N LYS A 6 21.33 19.07 -16.29
CA LYS A 6 21.05 17.71 -15.81
C LYS A 6 21.93 17.43 -14.60
N ASN A 7 21.34 17.34 -13.42
CA ASN A 7 22.04 16.94 -12.20
C ASN A 7 21.75 15.47 -11.91
N ILE A 8 22.79 14.64 -11.72
CA ILE A 8 22.68 13.20 -11.48
C ILE A 8 23.19 12.88 -10.08
N LEU A 9 22.32 12.33 -9.23
CA LEU A 9 22.69 11.87 -7.90
C LEU A 9 23.36 10.49 -8.00
N LYS A 10 24.59 10.36 -7.48
CA LYS A 10 25.37 9.12 -7.53
C LYS A 10 25.29 8.29 -6.24
N LYS A 11 24.93 8.90 -5.11
CA LYS A 11 24.97 8.26 -3.80
C LYS A 11 23.65 7.55 -3.49
N ILE A 12 23.69 6.22 -3.38
CA ILE A 12 22.58 5.40 -2.90
C ILE A 12 22.59 5.45 -1.35
N MET A 13 21.54 6.01 -0.74
CA MET A 13 21.42 6.16 0.71
C MET A 13 20.75 4.97 1.41
N ARG A 14 20.01 4.12 0.68
CA ARG A 14 19.37 2.91 1.20
C ARG A 14 20.40 1.79 1.36
N LYS A 15 21.45 2.03 2.16
CA LYS A 15 22.58 1.11 2.33
C LYS A 15 22.26 0.03 3.37
N ARG A 16 22.17 -1.22 2.92
CA ARG A 16 22.35 -2.41 3.77
C ARG A 16 23.55 -3.27 3.34
N ASN A 17 23.81 -3.40 2.04
CA ASN A 17 24.92 -4.20 1.49
C ASN A 17 25.36 -3.63 0.12
N GLU A 18 26.65 -3.60 -0.17
CA GLU A 18 27.24 -3.20 -1.45
C GLU A 18 26.84 -4.15 -2.60
N ASP A 19 26.76 -5.45 -2.33
CA ASP A 19 26.35 -6.45 -3.32
C ASP A 19 24.91 -6.21 -3.81
N PHE A 20 24.02 -5.85 -2.87
CA PHE A 20 22.63 -5.53 -3.20
C PHE A 20 22.52 -4.28 -4.06
N ALA A 21 23.33 -3.25 -3.80
CA ALA A 21 23.34 -2.04 -4.61
C ALA A 21 23.82 -2.31 -6.05
N LYS A 22 24.79 -3.22 -6.20
CA LYS A 22 25.28 -3.66 -7.52
C LYS A 22 24.17 -4.38 -8.31
N VAL A 23 23.51 -5.35 -7.69
CA VAL A 23 22.36 -6.07 -8.29
C VAL A 23 21.28 -5.09 -8.77
N ILE A 24 20.88 -4.14 -7.93
CA ILE A 24 19.85 -3.14 -8.30
C ILE A 24 20.29 -2.26 -9.47
N ASN A 25 21.55 -1.82 -9.49
CA ASN A 25 22.08 -1.01 -10.58
C ASN A 25 22.11 -1.79 -11.91
N GLU A 26 22.57 -3.04 -11.90
CA GLU A 26 22.59 -3.91 -13.08
C GLU A 26 21.18 -4.09 -13.65
N VAL A 27 20.22 -4.45 -12.80
CA VAL A 27 18.81 -4.59 -13.21
C VAL A 27 18.24 -3.27 -13.75
N SER A 28 18.57 -2.13 -13.14
CA SER A 28 18.07 -0.82 -13.58
C SER A 28 18.60 -0.37 -14.94
N THR A 29 19.79 -0.87 -15.33
CA THR A 29 20.45 -0.53 -16.60
C THR A 29 20.20 -1.56 -17.68
N GLY A 30 19.60 -2.71 -17.34
CA GLY A 30 19.36 -3.82 -18.25
C GLY A 30 20.58 -4.70 -18.54
N ASN A 31 21.76 -4.37 -17.98
CA ASN A 31 22.99 -5.14 -18.16
C ASN A 31 23.18 -6.05 -16.94
N VAL A 32 22.56 -7.22 -16.96
CA VAL A 32 22.53 -8.16 -15.84
C VAL A 32 23.62 -9.21 -16.00
N SER A 33 24.51 -9.34 -15.01
CA SER A 33 25.54 -10.39 -14.98
C SER A 33 25.01 -11.74 -14.49
N GLU A 34 25.69 -12.84 -14.81
CA GLU A 34 25.35 -14.19 -14.31
C GLU A 34 25.33 -14.24 -12.78
N LEU A 35 26.29 -13.59 -12.11
CA LEU A 35 26.33 -13.50 -10.64
C LEU A 35 25.07 -12.84 -10.05
N THR A 36 24.51 -11.84 -10.75
CA THR A 36 23.27 -11.19 -10.34
C THR A 36 22.07 -12.12 -10.56
N LEU A 37 22.02 -12.87 -11.66
CA LEU A 37 20.98 -13.87 -11.90
C LEU A 37 20.99 -14.95 -10.83
N ASP A 38 22.15 -15.53 -10.53
CA ASP A 38 22.31 -16.55 -9.48
C ASP A 38 21.86 -16.05 -8.11
N SER A 39 22.20 -14.79 -7.79
CA SER A 39 21.78 -14.13 -6.55
C SER A 39 20.25 -13.97 -6.48
N LEU A 40 19.62 -13.54 -7.58
CA LEU A 40 18.17 -13.39 -7.66
C LEU A 40 17.45 -14.75 -7.58
N GLU A 41 17.98 -15.78 -8.23
CA GLU A 41 17.45 -17.14 -8.12
C GLU A 41 17.53 -17.68 -6.69
N THR A 42 18.65 -17.45 -6.02
CA THR A 42 18.85 -17.85 -4.62
C THR A 42 17.82 -17.19 -3.71
N VAL A 43 17.54 -15.90 -3.91
CA VAL A 43 16.51 -15.18 -3.17
C VAL A 43 15.12 -15.72 -3.50
N ASN A 44 14.82 -15.99 -4.76
CA ASN A 44 13.54 -16.52 -5.20
C ASN A 44 13.23 -17.91 -4.60
N LYS A 45 14.24 -18.77 -4.46
CA LYS A 45 14.12 -20.11 -3.86
C LYS A 45 14.07 -20.08 -2.32
N SER A 46 14.41 -18.94 -1.71
CA SER A 46 14.49 -18.82 -0.26
C SER A 46 13.12 -18.56 0.38
N THR A 47 12.69 -19.47 1.26
CA THR A 47 11.49 -19.28 2.10
C THR A 47 11.71 -18.31 3.26
N ARG A 48 12.96 -17.87 3.49
CA ARG A 48 13.37 -16.99 4.60
C ARG A 48 12.63 -15.66 4.62
N TYR A 49 12.11 -15.23 3.47
CA TYR A 49 11.47 -13.93 3.29
C TYR A 49 9.94 -13.98 3.29
N ASP A 50 9.34 -15.18 3.34
CA ASP A 50 7.87 -15.35 3.34
C ASP A 50 7.32 -15.22 4.77
N SER A 51 7.62 -14.09 5.40
CA SER A 51 7.05 -13.72 6.70
C SER A 51 5.59 -13.28 6.52
N PRO A 52 4.69 -13.56 7.48
CA PRO A 52 3.33 -12.99 7.50
C PRO A 52 3.31 -11.45 7.48
N SER A 53 4.43 -10.81 7.82
CA SER A 53 4.64 -9.36 7.82
C SER A 53 5.27 -8.82 6.53
N SER A 54 5.49 -9.68 5.53
CA SER A 54 6.13 -9.29 4.27
C SER A 54 5.14 -8.63 3.31
N VAL A 55 5.57 -7.53 2.69
CA VAL A 55 4.81 -6.86 1.62
C VAL A 55 5.04 -7.61 0.31
N LYS A 56 3.96 -8.03 -0.35
CA LYS A 56 4.02 -8.65 -1.67
C LYS A 56 3.75 -7.60 -2.76
N LEU A 57 4.57 -7.62 -3.80
CA LEU A 57 4.45 -6.73 -4.95
C LEU A 57 3.94 -7.54 -6.15
N PHE A 58 3.00 -6.95 -6.90
CA PHE A 58 2.41 -7.54 -8.09
C PHE A 58 2.42 -6.51 -9.24
N ALA A 59 2.40 -7.00 -10.48
CA ALA A 59 2.44 -6.15 -11.66
C ALA A 59 1.09 -5.49 -12.01
N ASN A 60 -0.03 -6.05 -11.53
CA ASN A 60 -1.37 -5.54 -11.81
C ASN A 60 -2.20 -5.39 -10.52
N ASN A 61 -3.18 -4.49 -10.54
CA ASN A 61 -4.05 -4.26 -9.39
C ASN A 61 -4.98 -5.45 -9.12
N PHE A 62 -5.44 -6.13 -10.18
CA PHE A 62 -6.31 -7.31 -10.04
C PHE A 62 -5.68 -8.42 -9.17
N LEU A 63 -4.39 -8.72 -9.34
CA LEU A 63 -3.71 -9.70 -8.49
C LEU A 63 -3.51 -9.18 -7.07
N VAL A 64 -3.25 -7.88 -6.90
CA VAL A 64 -3.19 -7.25 -5.55
C VAL A 64 -4.52 -7.45 -4.84
N ASP A 65 -5.63 -7.11 -5.48
CA ASP A 65 -6.97 -7.18 -4.90
C ASP A 65 -7.37 -8.62 -4.60
N THR A 66 -7.12 -9.54 -5.53
CA THR A 66 -7.38 -10.97 -5.35
C THR A 66 -6.56 -11.54 -4.19
N TYR A 67 -5.27 -11.21 -4.12
CA TYR A 67 -4.39 -11.66 -3.05
C TYR A 67 -4.85 -11.10 -1.70
N ASN A 68 -5.11 -9.80 -1.62
CA ASN A 68 -5.52 -9.13 -0.39
C ASN A 68 -6.89 -9.61 0.09
N ARG A 69 -7.86 -9.83 -0.81
CA ARG A 69 -9.18 -10.39 -0.46
C ARG A 69 -9.03 -11.78 0.13
N ARG A 70 -8.26 -12.66 -0.52
CA ARG A 70 -7.99 -14.00 0.00
C ARG A 70 -7.35 -13.93 1.39
N LYS A 71 -6.37 -13.05 1.58
CA LYS A 71 -5.70 -12.86 2.89
C LYS A 71 -6.64 -12.33 3.97
N LEU A 72 -7.54 -11.41 3.64
CA LEU A 72 -8.57 -10.93 4.56
C LEU A 72 -9.52 -12.06 4.97
N LEU A 73 -9.91 -12.94 4.03
CA LEU A 73 -10.78 -14.09 4.32
C LEU A 73 -10.07 -15.14 5.19
N GLU A 74 -8.78 -15.39 4.95
CA GLU A 74 -7.94 -16.31 5.73
C GLU A 74 -7.67 -15.82 7.16
N ALA A 75 -7.65 -14.50 7.39
CA ALA A 75 -7.42 -13.93 8.72
C ALA A 75 -8.56 -14.29 9.70
N SER A 76 -8.24 -14.49 10.98
CA SER A 76 -9.24 -14.68 12.03
C SER A 76 -10.05 -13.40 12.29
N GLY A 77 -11.27 -13.57 12.80
CA GLY A 77 -12.15 -12.45 13.19
C GLY A 77 -13.16 -12.05 12.13
N ASP A 78 -14.08 -11.18 12.54
CA ASP A 78 -15.24 -10.77 11.74
C ASP A 78 -14.88 -9.65 10.75
N ILE A 79 -15.42 -9.75 9.53
CA ILE A 79 -15.27 -8.72 8.50
C ILE A 79 -16.25 -7.59 8.79
N THR A 80 -15.73 -6.40 9.00
CA THR A 80 -16.50 -5.15 8.98
C THR A 80 -16.44 -4.55 7.59
N GLU A 81 -17.59 -4.44 6.93
CA GLU A 81 -17.70 -3.87 5.59
C GLU A 81 -18.05 -2.38 5.64
N PHE A 82 -17.26 -1.56 4.95
CA PHE A 82 -17.49 -0.14 4.76
C PHE A 82 -17.95 0.10 3.33
N LYS A 83 -19.20 0.53 3.17
CA LYS A 83 -19.73 0.95 1.87
C LYS A 83 -19.25 2.37 1.54
N TYR A 84 -18.92 2.57 0.29
CA TYR A 84 -18.62 3.89 -0.24
C TYR A 84 -19.55 4.29 -1.37
N ILE A 85 -19.70 5.61 -1.54
CA ILE A 85 -20.52 6.21 -2.58
C ILE A 85 -19.65 7.26 -3.24
N ASP A 86 -19.40 7.08 -4.53
CA ASP A 86 -18.80 8.13 -5.35
C ASP A 86 -19.92 8.99 -5.94
N LYS A 87 -19.81 10.31 -5.78
CA LYS A 87 -20.77 11.28 -6.32
C LYS A 87 -20.03 12.21 -7.27
N GLY A 88 -20.44 12.29 -8.54
CA GLY A 88 -19.80 13.16 -9.52
C GLY A 88 -20.27 12.93 -10.94
N GLU A 89 -19.74 13.68 -11.90
CA GLU A 89 -20.03 13.46 -13.31
C GLU A 89 -19.47 12.10 -13.77
N LYS A 90 -20.29 11.30 -14.48
CA LYS A 90 -19.93 9.92 -14.90
C LYS A 90 -18.59 9.81 -15.64
N ARG A 91 -18.20 10.82 -16.42
CA ARG A 91 -16.90 10.88 -17.11
C ARG A 91 -15.67 10.93 -16.18
N HIS A 92 -15.90 11.29 -14.92
CA HIS A 92 -14.91 11.45 -13.86
C HIS A 92 -15.02 10.35 -12.80
N LEU A 93 -16.15 9.65 -12.76
CA LEU A 93 -16.30 8.38 -12.05
C LEU A 93 -15.59 7.31 -12.88
N ILE A 94 -14.27 7.26 -12.77
CA ILE A 94 -13.49 6.17 -13.35
C ILE A 94 -13.97 4.90 -12.63
N ASN A 95 -14.39 3.88 -13.38
CA ASN A 95 -14.71 2.53 -12.87
C ASN A 95 -13.43 1.89 -12.32
N ILE A 96 -12.93 2.38 -11.18
CA ILE A 96 -11.67 1.92 -10.57
C ILE A 96 -11.89 0.66 -9.74
N CYS A 97 -13.14 0.34 -9.39
CA CYS A 97 -13.46 -0.84 -8.60
C CYS A 97 -14.89 -1.29 -8.88
N ASP A 98 -15.07 -2.56 -9.25
CA ASP A 98 -16.38 -3.18 -9.49
C ASP A 98 -17.17 -3.39 -8.18
N GLN A 99 -16.55 -3.15 -7.01
CA GLN A 99 -17.17 -3.39 -5.71
C GLN A 99 -17.14 -2.13 -4.83
N PRO A 100 -18.31 -1.59 -4.45
CA PRO A 100 -18.43 -0.35 -3.67
C PRO A 100 -18.18 -0.56 -2.16
N THR A 101 -17.36 -1.54 -1.79
CA THR A 101 -17.21 -2.02 -0.42
C THR A 101 -15.75 -2.26 -0.06
N LEU A 102 -15.34 -1.79 1.11
CA LEU A 102 -14.05 -2.06 1.72
C LEU A 102 -14.26 -2.95 2.95
N GLY A 103 -13.79 -4.21 2.89
CA GLY A 103 -13.80 -5.12 4.03
C GLY A 103 -12.53 -4.97 4.87
N LEU A 104 -12.67 -4.87 6.20
CA LEU A 104 -11.57 -4.80 7.14
C LEU A 104 -11.82 -5.71 8.35
N LYS A 105 -10.76 -6.26 8.93
CA LYS A 105 -10.74 -6.98 10.21
C LYS A 105 -9.81 -6.28 11.20
N ASP A 106 -9.97 -6.57 12.49
CA ASP A 106 -8.96 -6.17 13.47
C ASP A 106 -7.59 -6.79 13.12
N GLY A 107 -6.52 -6.02 13.30
CA GLY A 107 -5.17 -6.36 12.90
C GLY A 107 -4.91 -6.36 11.38
N SER A 108 -5.90 -5.97 10.55
CA SER A 108 -5.65 -5.75 9.12
C SER A 108 -4.60 -4.67 8.95
N SER A 109 -3.68 -4.86 8.01
CA SER A 109 -2.66 -3.85 7.72
C SER A 109 -2.95 -3.11 6.44
N VAL A 110 -2.48 -1.88 6.42
CA VAL A 110 -3.22 -0.74 5.86
C VAL A 110 -2.23 0.26 5.29
N ILE A 111 -2.54 0.94 4.18
CA ILE A 111 -1.76 2.06 3.64
C ILE A 111 -2.68 3.22 3.26
N LEU A 112 -2.31 4.44 3.63
CA LEU A 112 -3.04 5.62 3.20
C LEU A 112 -2.80 5.87 1.71
N LEU A 113 -3.86 6.01 0.92
CA LEU A 113 -3.75 6.45 -0.49
C LEU A 113 -3.83 7.99 -0.67
N ARG A 114 -4.02 8.74 0.41
CA ARG A 114 -4.19 10.21 0.41
C ARG A 114 -3.56 10.85 1.63
N ASN A 115 -3.22 12.13 1.50
CA ASN A 115 -2.82 12.96 2.61
C ASN A 115 -4.07 13.37 3.41
N LEU A 116 -4.10 13.05 4.70
CA LEU A 116 -5.13 13.50 5.64
C LEU A 116 -4.65 14.67 6.51
N SER A 117 -3.34 14.75 6.75
CA SER A 117 -2.69 15.83 7.50
C SER A 117 -1.22 15.96 7.09
N SER A 118 -0.47 16.87 7.72
CA SER A 118 0.99 16.98 7.53
C SER A 118 1.76 15.74 8.01
N SER A 119 1.21 14.99 8.96
CA SER A 119 1.80 13.76 9.51
C SER A 119 1.22 12.49 8.89
N LEU A 120 -0.01 12.53 8.40
CA LEU A 120 -0.70 11.40 7.77
C LEU A 120 -0.70 11.59 6.25
N VAL A 121 0.37 11.12 5.63
CA VAL A 121 0.62 11.27 4.19
C VAL A 121 0.31 10.00 3.41
N ASN A 122 0.09 10.15 2.10
CA ASN A 122 -0.02 9.06 1.16
C ASN A 122 1.22 8.14 1.24
N GLY A 123 0.98 6.84 1.23
CA GLY A 123 2.00 5.80 1.39
C GLY A 123 2.28 5.39 2.84
N LEU A 124 1.69 6.08 3.83
CA LEU A 124 1.89 5.74 5.23
C LEU A 124 1.16 4.45 5.59
N THR A 125 1.90 3.47 6.12
CA THR A 125 1.34 2.18 6.53
C THR A 125 0.90 2.17 8.00
N GLY A 126 -0.15 1.42 8.28
CA GLY A 126 -0.70 1.24 9.62
C GLY A 126 -1.35 -0.13 9.81
N THR A 127 -1.93 -0.32 10.98
CA THR A 127 -2.66 -1.53 11.36
C THR A 127 -3.98 -1.12 12.00
N VAL A 128 -5.09 -1.74 11.58
CA VAL A 128 -6.39 -1.59 12.22
C VAL A 128 -6.30 -2.19 13.61
N VAL A 129 -6.73 -1.43 14.62
CA VAL A 129 -6.73 -1.85 16.04
C VAL A 129 -8.14 -1.88 16.63
N GLY A 130 -9.15 -1.62 15.80
CA GLY A 130 -10.54 -1.58 16.21
C GLY A 130 -11.41 -0.80 15.23
N PHE A 131 -12.69 -0.71 15.56
CA PHE A 131 -13.69 0.00 14.79
C PHE A 131 -14.53 0.85 15.74
N ASP A 132 -14.87 2.06 15.30
CA ASP A 132 -15.75 2.99 16.00
C ASP A 132 -16.97 3.31 15.10
N SER A 133 -17.96 4.04 15.62
CA SER A 133 -19.15 4.45 14.85
C SER A 133 -18.81 5.23 13.59
N ASP A 134 -17.70 5.99 13.63
CA ASP A 134 -17.26 6.88 12.55
C ASP A 134 -16.38 6.17 11.48
N GLY A 135 -15.79 5.01 11.80
CA GLY A 135 -14.86 4.30 10.91
C GLY A 135 -13.82 3.42 11.61
N PRO A 136 -12.84 2.85 10.87
CA PRO A 136 -11.78 2.03 11.44
C PRO A 136 -10.77 2.88 12.22
N ILE A 137 -10.30 2.36 13.36
CA ILE A 137 -9.23 2.93 14.16
C ILE A 137 -7.91 2.33 13.68
N VAL A 138 -6.98 3.18 13.22
CA VAL A 138 -5.71 2.75 12.64
C VAL A 138 -4.54 3.30 13.43
N LYS A 139 -3.61 2.42 13.80
CA LYS A 139 -2.32 2.76 14.39
C LYS A 139 -1.24 2.86 13.30
N PHE A 140 -0.61 4.01 13.19
CA PHE A 140 0.50 4.30 12.29
C PHE A 140 1.82 4.30 13.07
N PRO A 141 2.58 3.19 13.09
CA PRO A 141 3.76 3.04 13.94
C PRO A 141 4.87 4.04 13.58
N SER A 142 5.04 4.38 12.30
CA SER A 142 6.10 5.28 11.83
C SER A 142 5.99 6.71 12.36
N VAL A 143 4.77 7.14 12.71
CA VAL A 143 4.49 8.49 13.26
C VAL A 143 3.93 8.44 14.68
N ASN A 144 3.80 7.23 15.26
CA ASN A 144 3.19 6.97 16.56
C ASN A 144 1.80 7.63 16.75
N ILE A 145 0.97 7.63 15.71
CA ILE A 145 -0.39 8.19 15.74
C ILE A 145 -1.39 7.04 15.67
N THR A 146 -2.39 7.06 16.55
CA THR A 146 -3.58 6.21 16.45
C THR A 146 -4.79 7.10 16.26
N THR A 147 -5.56 6.90 15.20
CA THR A 147 -6.70 7.77 14.89
C THR A 147 -7.81 7.00 14.18
N THR A 148 -9.04 7.47 14.36
CA THR A 148 -10.21 6.97 13.63
C THR A 148 -10.25 7.59 12.25
N ILE A 149 -10.26 6.74 11.23
CA ILE A 149 -10.38 7.16 9.84
C ILE A 149 -11.86 7.39 9.53
N LYS A 150 -12.28 8.65 9.64
CA LYS A 150 -13.68 9.04 9.40
C LYS A 150 -14.04 8.88 7.93
N LYS A 151 -15.32 8.57 7.68
CA LYS A 151 -15.92 8.75 6.36
C LYS A 151 -15.77 10.21 5.96
N LEU A 152 -14.97 10.49 4.93
CA LEU A 152 -14.89 11.85 4.39
C LEU A 152 -15.97 11.99 3.33
N GLU A 153 -16.71 13.09 3.40
CA GLU A 153 -17.51 13.63 2.29
C GLU A 153 -16.76 14.85 1.74
N PHE A 154 -16.57 14.94 0.43
CA PHE A 154 -15.86 16.06 -0.19
C PHE A 154 -16.73 16.75 -1.25
N SER A 155 -16.81 18.08 -1.16
CA SER A 155 -17.49 18.97 -2.09
C SER A 155 -16.45 19.96 -2.63
N GLY A 156 -16.14 19.93 -3.94
CA GLY A 156 -15.16 20.85 -4.54
C GLY A 156 -15.06 20.75 -6.07
N LYS A 157 -15.02 21.90 -6.75
CA LYS A 157 -15.15 22.07 -8.22
C LYS A 157 -14.00 21.54 -9.08
N PHE A 158 -12.93 21.01 -8.50
CA PHE A 158 -11.80 20.45 -9.26
C PHE A 158 -11.08 19.35 -8.48
N PHE A 159 -11.82 18.46 -7.82
CA PHE A 159 -11.21 17.26 -7.27
C PHE A 159 -12.21 16.11 -7.36
N PHE A 160 -11.85 15.10 -8.15
CA PHE A 160 -12.54 13.82 -8.26
C PHE A 160 -12.94 13.33 -6.86
N ILE A 161 -14.25 13.35 -6.62
CA ILE A 161 -14.91 12.92 -5.38
C ILE A 161 -14.81 11.40 -5.37
N LEU A 162 -13.84 10.92 -4.60
CA LEU A 162 -13.56 9.52 -4.37
C LEU A 162 -13.60 9.33 -2.86
N THR A 163 -14.80 9.52 -2.33
CA THR A 163 -15.10 9.40 -0.92
C THR A 163 -15.09 7.91 -0.60
N LEU A 164 -14.11 7.51 0.21
CA LEU A 164 -13.62 6.14 0.50
C LEU A 164 -12.92 5.38 -0.63
N GLN A 165 -13.09 5.71 -1.92
CA GLN A 165 -12.27 5.11 -3.00
C GLN A 165 -10.81 5.61 -3.02
N LYS A 166 -10.48 6.66 -2.23
CA LYS A 166 -9.10 7.13 -1.99
C LYS A 166 -8.73 7.33 -0.52
N ILE A 167 -9.66 7.12 0.41
CA ILE A 167 -9.31 6.69 1.77
C ILE A 167 -9.26 5.16 1.80
N CYS A 168 -8.89 4.54 0.68
CA CYS A 168 -8.39 3.19 0.75
C CYS A 168 -7.16 3.29 1.63
N ILE A 169 -7.35 2.89 2.86
CA ILE A 169 -6.54 1.87 3.48
C ILE A 169 -6.32 0.80 2.39
N GLY A 170 -5.25 0.90 1.60
CA GLY A 170 -4.84 -0.24 0.80
C GLY A 170 -4.40 -1.32 1.79
N ILE A 171 -4.85 -2.56 1.64
CA ILE A 171 -4.36 -3.60 2.54
C ILE A 171 -2.89 -3.85 2.17
N VAL A 172 -1.95 -3.37 2.99
CA VAL A 172 -0.55 -3.76 2.90
C VAL A 172 -0.36 -4.83 3.95
N ASN A 173 -0.25 -6.08 3.51
CA ASN A 173 -0.04 -7.24 4.38
C ASN A 173 0.98 -6.97 5.50
N LEU A 174 0.47 -6.89 6.73
CA LEU A 174 1.10 -7.41 7.93
C LEU A 174 -0.01 -8.09 8.71
N PHE A 175 0.13 -9.39 8.90
CA PHE A 175 -0.81 -10.18 9.69
C PHE A 175 -0.70 -9.91 11.19
N VAL A 176 -1.85 -10.06 11.83
CA VAL A 176 -2.16 -10.06 13.26
C VAL A 176 -1.19 -10.97 14.02
N LYS A 177 -0.72 -10.51 15.20
CA LYS A 177 -0.05 -11.40 16.16
C LYS A 177 -1.07 -12.45 16.63
N PRO A 178 -0.76 -13.75 16.57
CA PRO A 178 -1.53 -14.73 17.33
C PRO A 178 -1.30 -14.45 18.82
N HIS A 179 -2.40 -14.36 19.57
CA HIS A 179 -2.39 -14.55 21.02
C HIS A 179 -2.44 -16.05 21.31
#